data_AF-A0A239F259-F1
#
_entry.id   AF-A0A239F259-F1
#
_cell.length_a   1.000
_cell.length_b   1.000
_cell.length_c   1.000
_cell.angle_alpha   90.00
_cell.angle_beta   90.00
_cell.angle_gamma   90.00
#
_symmetry.space_group_name_H-M   'P 1'
#
loop_
_entity.id
_entity.type
_entity.pdbx_description
1 polymer ?
#
loop_
_entity_poly.entity_id
_entity_poly.type
_entity_poly.pdbx_seq_one_letter_code
_entity_poly.pdbx_strand_id
1 'polypeptide(L)'
;MIVYRISREAYANDLSGKGAMLYGARWNSKGKPALYTAASISLAMLEVAVHINPIKVPKDLQLVKIQVPELLIKKIHLEDLDPSWKESPPSHFTQDIGDKFLLERKYFILQVPSAVVPEENNYIINPMHPQFDNLEILSISPMRFDARLFP
;
A
#
# COMPACT_ATOMS: atom_id res chain seq x y z
N MET A 1 8.70 12.07 4.46
CA MET A 1 9.27 10.70 4.51
C MET A 1 9.35 10.08 3.12
N ILE A 2 10.15 9.03 2.97
CA ILE A 2 10.20 8.21 1.75
C ILE A 2 9.41 6.93 2.00
N VAL A 3 8.56 6.55 1.04
CA VAL A 3 7.82 5.28 1.04
C VAL A 3 8.06 4.52 -0.26
N TYR A 4 7.74 3.23 -0.25
CA TYR A 4 8.05 2.34 -1.36
C TYR A 4 6.80 1.64 -1.87
N ARG A 5 6.72 1.47 -3.19
CA ARG A 5 5.68 0.68 -3.84
C ARG A 5 6.33 -0.20 -4.89
N ILE A 6 5.85 -1.43 -5.01
CA ILE A 6 6.19 -2.29 -6.15
C ILE A 6 4.94 -2.44 -7.02
N SER A 7 5.10 -2.22 -8.31
CA SER A 7 4.03 -2.36 -9.29
C SER A 7 4.56 -2.95 -10.60
N ARG A 8 3.64 -3.32 -11.50
CA ARG A 8 3.99 -3.63 -12.89
C ARG A 8 4.45 -2.35 -13.57
N GLU A 9 5.36 -2.48 -14.52
CA GLU A 9 5.97 -1.36 -15.26
C GLU A 9 4.94 -0.38 -15.85
N ALA A 10 3.85 -0.90 -16.44
CA ALA A 10 2.77 -0.09 -16.99
C ALA A 10 2.08 0.85 -15.97
N TYR A 11 2.22 0.58 -14.66
CA TYR A 11 1.60 1.34 -13.57
C TYR A 11 2.63 2.00 -12.64
N ALA A 12 3.92 1.98 -13.00
CA ALA A 12 4.98 2.52 -12.15
C ALA A 12 4.86 4.04 -11.94
N ASN A 13 4.35 4.75 -12.94
CA ASN A 13 4.08 6.19 -12.89
C ASN A 13 2.67 6.55 -12.37
N ASP A 14 1.79 5.56 -12.15
CA ASP A 14 0.42 5.80 -11.71
C ASP A 14 0.33 5.82 -10.18
N LEU A 15 0.19 6.99 -9.58
CA LEU A 15 -0.02 7.17 -8.14
C LEU A 15 -1.51 7.28 -7.75
N SER A 16 -2.45 7.22 -8.69
CA SER A 16 -3.84 7.62 -8.46
C SER A 16 -4.63 6.66 -7.55
N GLY A 17 -4.07 5.51 -7.18
CA GLY A 17 -4.77 4.47 -6.42
C GLY A 17 -5.85 3.72 -7.21
N LYS A 18 -5.85 3.81 -8.55
CA LYS A 18 -6.87 3.20 -9.42
C LYS A 18 -6.98 1.68 -9.25
N GLY A 19 -5.87 0.99 -9.09
CA GLY A 19 -5.88 -0.47 -8.87
C GLY A 19 -6.70 -0.85 -7.64
N ALA A 20 -6.39 -0.24 -6.49
CA ALA A 20 -7.14 -0.46 -5.25
C ALA A 20 -8.61 -0.02 -5.37
N MET A 21 -8.90 1.03 -6.12
CA MET A 21 -10.27 1.46 -6.40
C MET A 21 -11.08 0.40 -7.14
N LEU A 22 -10.51 -0.23 -8.17
CA LEU A 22 -11.23 -1.19 -9.01
C LEU A 22 -11.49 -2.52 -8.29
N TYR A 23 -10.52 -3.00 -7.51
CA TYR A 23 -10.57 -4.34 -6.92
C TYR A 23 -10.90 -4.34 -5.42
N GLY A 24 -10.75 -3.21 -4.74
CA GLY A 24 -10.71 -3.15 -3.28
C GLY A 24 -9.39 -3.71 -2.75
N ALA A 25 -9.09 -3.40 -1.49
CA ALA A 25 -7.99 -4.00 -0.75
C ALA A 25 -8.30 -3.95 0.76
N ARG A 26 -7.32 -4.21 1.62
CA ARG A 26 -7.52 -4.32 3.06
C ARG A 26 -8.06 -3.05 3.70
N TRP A 27 -7.56 -1.89 3.28
CA TRP A 27 -7.87 -0.57 3.82
C TRP A 27 -8.68 0.29 2.86
N ASN A 28 -9.41 -0.33 1.91
CA ASN A 28 -10.40 0.38 1.10
C ASN A 28 -11.38 -0.59 0.41
N SER A 29 -12.65 -0.22 0.36
CA SER A 29 -13.65 -0.86 -0.48
C SER A 29 -13.47 -0.48 -1.96
N LYS A 30 -14.09 -1.28 -2.85
CA LYS A 30 -14.23 -0.93 -4.27
C LYS A 30 -14.90 0.44 -4.45
N GLY A 31 -14.47 1.16 -5.47
CA GLY A 31 -14.94 2.51 -5.80
C GLY A 31 -14.23 3.64 -5.05
N LYS A 32 -13.32 3.33 -4.12
CA LYS A 32 -12.55 4.34 -3.38
C LYS A 32 -11.06 4.22 -3.68
N PRO A 33 -10.41 5.24 -4.27
CA PRO A 33 -8.99 5.18 -4.60
C PRO A 33 -8.13 5.27 -3.35
N ALA A 34 -7.11 4.42 -3.28
CA ALA A 34 -6.13 4.38 -2.20
C ALA A 34 -4.77 3.97 -2.76
N LEU A 35 -3.72 4.72 -2.42
CA LEU A 35 -2.36 4.40 -2.84
C LEU A 35 -1.64 3.66 -1.71
N TYR A 36 -1.39 2.37 -1.92
CA TYR A 36 -0.69 1.51 -0.96
C TYR A 36 0.83 1.63 -1.15
N THR A 37 1.51 1.88 -0.05
CA THR A 37 2.97 1.94 0.02
C THR A 37 3.44 1.30 1.32
N ALA A 38 4.72 0.92 1.38
CA ALA A 38 5.36 0.32 2.52
C ALA A 38 6.44 1.24 3.09
N ALA A 39 6.72 1.13 4.40
CA ALA A 39 7.78 1.86 5.06
C ALA A 39 9.19 1.47 4.58
N SER A 40 9.37 0.23 4.12
CA SER A 40 10.66 -0.34 3.70
C SER A 40 10.54 -1.05 2.35
N ILE A 41 11.68 -1.17 1.64
CA ILE A 41 11.75 -1.94 0.39
C ILE A 41 11.44 -3.42 0.67
N SER A 42 12.01 -3.98 1.75
CA SER A 42 11.77 -5.36 2.17
C SER A 42 10.30 -5.66 2.43
N LEU A 43 9.58 -4.74 3.08
CA LEU A 43 8.15 -4.91 3.31
C LEU A 43 7.35 -4.82 2.00
N ALA A 44 7.66 -3.87 1.12
CA ALA A 44 7.03 -3.80 -0.20
C ALA A 44 7.23 -5.11 -0.98
N MET A 45 8.42 -5.72 -0.89
CA MET A 45 8.73 -7.00 -1.51
C MET A 45 7.88 -8.13 -0.90
N LEU A 46 7.76 -8.19 0.43
CA LEU A 46 6.95 -9.19 1.13
C LEU A 46 5.46 -9.08 0.80
N GLU A 47 4.91 -7.86 0.79
CA GLU A 47 3.52 -7.60 0.42
C GLU A 47 3.21 -8.07 -1.00
N VAL A 48 4.16 -7.93 -1.93
CA VAL A 48 4.00 -8.47 -3.28
C VAL A 48 4.18 -9.99 -3.30
N ALA A 49 5.16 -10.52 -2.56
CA ALA A 49 5.49 -11.94 -2.55
C ALA A 49 4.33 -12.82 -2.07
N VAL A 50 3.62 -12.42 -1.01
CA VAL A 50 2.48 -13.20 -0.46
C VAL A 50 1.27 -13.25 -1.40
N HIS A 51 1.19 -12.37 -2.40
CA HIS A 51 0.11 -12.33 -3.39
C HIS A 51 0.52 -12.87 -4.77
N ILE A 52 1.80 -13.15 -5.00
CA ILE A 52 2.30 -13.67 -6.27
C ILE A 52 2.11 -15.18 -6.36
N ASN A 53 1.75 -15.66 -7.55
CA ASN A 53 1.88 -17.07 -7.88
C ASN A 53 3.37 -17.39 -8.15
N PRO A 54 4.01 -18.30 -7.38
CA PRO A 54 5.43 -18.63 -7.52
C PRO A 54 5.84 -19.09 -8.93
N ILE A 55 4.92 -19.72 -9.68
CA ILE A 55 5.19 -20.22 -11.04
C ILE A 55 5.14 -19.09 -12.08
N LYS A 56 4.51 -17.96 -11.75
CA LYS A 56 4.24 -16.84 -12.68
C LYS A 56 4.70 -15.51 -12.10
N VAL A 57 5.92 -15.46 -11.58
CA VAL A 57 6.52 -14.21 -11.09
C VAL A 57 6.63 -13.20 -12.25
N PRO A 58 6.02 -12.01 -12.13
CA PRO A 58 6.17 -10.93 -13.10
C PRO A 58 7.63 -10.53 -13.36
N LYS A 59 8.01 -10.37 -14.64
CA LYS A 59 9.37 -9.97 -15.05
C LYS A 59 9.56 -8.47 -15.21
N ASP A 60 8.50 -7.70 -15.06
CA ASP A 60 8.36 -6.25 -15.28
C ASP A 60 7.97 -5.54 -13.97
N LEU A 61 8.36 -6.10 -12.82
CA LEU A 61 8.21 -5.40 -11.55
C LEU A 61 9.16 -4.20 -11.51
N GLN A 62 8.63 -3.09 -11.00
CA GLN A 62 9.34 -1.86 -10.76
C GLN A 62 9.23 -1.49 -9.28
N LEU A 63 10.35 -1.11 -8.68
CA LEU A 63 10.38 -0.43 -7.39
C LEU A 63 10.20 1.07 -7.63
N VAL A 64 9.18 1.64 -7.02
CA VAL A 64 8.85 3.06 -7.06
C VAL A 64 9.17 3.65 -5.69
N LYS A 65 10.08 4.63 -5.66
CA LYS A 65 10.46 5.40 -4.47
C LYS A 65 9.71 6.73 -4.50
N ILE A 66 8.90 6.99 -3.47
CA ILE A 66 8.00 8.15 -3.43
C ILE A 66 8.35 9.01 -2.23
N GLN A 67 8.56 10.30 -2.45
CA GLN A 67 8.63 11.29 -1.40
C GLN A 67 7.21 11.74 -1.05
N VAL A 68 6.90 11.71 0.25
CA VAL A 68 5.59 12.08 0.79
C VAL A 68 5.79 13.08 1.93
N PRO A 69 5.04 14.20 1.94
CA PRO A 69 4.97 15.09 3.10
C PRO A 69 4.58 14.32 4.37
N GLU A 70 5.42 14.40 5.41
CA GLU A 70 5.21 13.69 6.67
C GLU A 70 4.31 14.50 7.60
N LEU A 71 3.06 14.67 7.19
CA LEU A 71 2.07 15.51 7.85
C LEU A 71 0.69 14.85 7.81
N LEU A 72 -0.16 15.22 8.76
CA LEU A 72 -1.55 14.75 8.81
C LEU A 72 -1.64 13.21 8.75
N ILE A 73 -0.83 12.54 9.57
CA ILE A 73 -0.77 11.08 9.66
C ILE A 73 -1.76 10.60 10.72
N LYS A 74 -2.71 9.76 10.33
CA LYS A 74 -3.51 8.96 11.26
C LYS A 74 -2.83 7.62 11.47
N LYS A 75 -2.55 7.27 12.73
CA LYS A 75 -1.95 5.98 13.09
C LYS A 75 -3.03 5.04 13.57
N ILE A 76 -2.95 3.79 13.12
CA ILE A 76 -3.75 2.68 13.62
C ILE A 76 -2.80 1.75 14.38
N HIS A 77 -3.07 1.54 15.66
CA HIS A 77 -2.26 0.65 16.49
C HIS A 77 -2.78 -0.77 16.41
N LEU A 78 -1.89 -1.75 16.58
CA LEU A 78 -2.27 -3.17 16.50
C LEU A 78 -3.29 -3.54 17.60
N GLU A 79 -3.20 -2.91 18.78
CA GLU A 79 -4.16 -3.08 19.87
C GLU A 79 -5.57 -2.56 19.57
N ASP A 80 -5.72 -1.66 18.58
CA ASP A 80 -7.02 -1.12 18.18
C ASP A 80 -7.75 -2.02 17.16
N LEU A 81 -7.08 -3.08 16.68
CA LEU A 81 -7.58 -3.94 15.62
C LEU A 81 -8.27 -5.18 16.17
N ASP A 82 -9.43 -5.49 15.60
CA ASP A 82 -10.14 -6.72 15.91
C ASP A 82 -9.37 -7.96 15.42
N PRO A 83 -9.59 -9.16 15.96
CA PRO A 83 -8.85 -10.35 15.52
C PRO A 83 -8.96 -10.68 14.01
N SER A 84 -9.99 -10.16 13.33
CA SER A 84 -10.24 -10.40 11.90
C SER A 84 -9.37 -9.55 10.96
N TRP A 85 -8.68 -8.53 11.47
CA TRP A 85 -8.03 -7.49 10.65
C TRP A 85 -7.04 -8.02 9.60
N LYS A 86 -6.41 -9.17 9.87
CA LYS A 86 -5.41 -9.82 9.00
C LYS A 86 -5.98 -10.93 8.12
N GLU A 87 -7.27 -11.22 8.19
CA GLU A 87 -7.91 -12.27 7.40
C GLU A 87 -7.79 -12.02 5.89
N SER A 88 -7.89 -13.11 5.12
CA SER A 88 -7.93 -13.10 3.65
C SER A 88 -9.11 -13.97 3.21
N PRO A 89 -10.13 -13.41 2.53
CA PRO A 89 -10.23 -12.03 2.02
C PRO A 89 -10.28 -10.98 3.15
N PRO A 90 -9.95 -9.70 2.86
CA PRO A 90 -9.96 -8.66 3.88
C PRO A 90 -11.33 -8.45 4.52
N SER A 91 -11.36 -8.20 5.83
CA SER A 91 -12.59 -7.99 6.57
C SER A 91 -13.20 -6.60 6.31
N HIS A 92 -14.53 -6.52 6.41
CA HIS A 92 -15.25 -5.24 6.35
C HIS A 92 -14.75 -4.24 7.40
N PHE A 93 -14.34 -4.72 8.58
CA PHE A 93 -13.79 -3.88 9.64
C PHE A 93 -12.61 -3.02 9.17
N THR A 94 -11.61 -3.63 8.52
CA THR A 94 -10.46 -2.87 7.99
C THR A 94 -10.82 -1.96 6.83
N GLN A 95 -11.77 -2.38 5.98
CA GLN A 95 -12.26 -1.56 4.89
C GLN A 95 -13.03 -0.35 5.39
N ASP A 96 -13.86 -0.47 6.41
CA ASP A 96 -14.64 0.62 6.99
C ASP A 96 -13.73 1.69 7.61
N ILE A 97 -12.65 1.27 8.31
CA ILE A 97 -11.64 2.19 8.84
C ILE A 97 -10.98 2.99 7.71
N GLY A 98 -10.56 2.30 6.65
CA GLY A 98 -9.91 2.89 5.49
C GLY A 98 -10.85 3.81 4.70
N ASP A 99 -12.09 3.38 4.47
CA ASP A 99 -13.11 4.12 3.76
C ASP A 99 -13.45 5.43 4.49
N LYS A 100 -13.60 5.36 5.82
CA LYS A 100 -13.79 6.56 6.64
C LYS A 100 -12.61 7.52 6.52
N PHE A 101 -11.38 7.01 6.60
CA PHE A 101 -10.17 7.82 6.39
C PHE A 101 -10.15 8.51 5.02
N LEU A 102 -10.46 7.78 3.95
CA LEU A 102 -10.45 8.30 2.58
C LEU A 102 -11.50 9.39 2.38
N LEU A 103 -12.73 9.16 2.88
CA LEU A 103 -13.87 10.06 2.71
C LEU A 103 -13.78 11.33 3.56
N GLU A 104 -13.28 11.22 4.79
CA GLU A 104 -13.16 12.39 5.69
C GLU A 104 -12.14 13.41 5.20
N ARG A 105 -11.11 12.97 4.45
CA ARG A 105 -10.02 13.83 3.93
C ARG A 105 -9.39 14.73 5.00
N LYS A 106 -9.47 14.34 6.28
CA LYS A 106 -8.87 15.04 7.42
C LYS A 106 -7.37 14.74 7.56
N TYR A 107 -7.00 13.51 7.19
CA TYR A 107 -5.64 13.00 7.22
C TYR A 107 -5.19 12.69 5.81
N PHE A 108 -3.91 12.92 5.53
CA PHE A 108 -3.33 12.64 4.24
C PHE A 108 -2.85 11.19 4.15
N ILE A 109 -2.29 10.68 5.25
CA ILE A 109 -1.69 9.37 5.34
C ILE A 109 -2.38 8.59 6.45
N LEU A 110 -2.69 7.32 6.18
CA LEU A 110 -3.04 6.34 7.19
C LEU A 110 -1.85 5.39 7.36
N GLN A 111 -1.20 5.45 8.51
CA GLN A 111 -0.20 4.47 8.92
C GLN A 111 -0.91 3.27 9.54
N VAL A 112 -0.64 2.08 9.02
CA VAL A 112 -1.29 0.83 9.43
C VAL A 112 -0.25 -0.28 9.59
N PRO A 113 -0.46 -1.25 10.51
CA PRO A 113 0.39 -2.43 10.59
C PRO A 113 0.28 -3.26 9.30
N SER A 114 1.38 -3.91 8.89
CA SER A 114 1.32 -4.89 7.80
C SER A 114 0.70 -6.19 8.28
N ALA A 115 -0.20 -6.76 7.49
CA ALA A 115 -0.75 -8.09 7.78
C ALA A 115 0.30 -9.21 7.61
N VAL A 116 1.40 -8.93 6.90
CA VAL A 116 2.51 -9.87 6.68
C VAL A 116 3.52 -9.80 7.82
N VAL A 117 3.87 -8.58 8.26
CA VAL A 117 4.81 -8.32 9.36
C VAL A 117 4.19 -7.27 10.29
N PRO A 118 3.39 -7.66 11.30
CA PRO A 118 2.62 -6.73 12.13
C PRO A 118 3.44 -5.66 12.87
N GLU A 119 4.73 -5.91 13.08
CA GLU A 119 5.69 -4.98 13.70
C GLU A 119 6.15 -3.87 12.75
N GLU A 120 5.97 -4.04 11.44
CA GLU A 120 6.25 -3.03 10.42
C GLU A 120 4.96 -2.35 9.91
N ASN A 121 5.12 -1.20 9.26
CA ASN A 121 3.99 -0.37 8.84
C ASN A 121 3.92 -0.19 7.32
N ASN A 122 2.69 -0.25 6.81
CA ASN A 122 2.34 0.30 5.51
C ASN A 122 1.78 1.72 5.68
N TYR A 123 1.88 2.51 4.61
CA TYR A 123 1.30 3.84 4.51
C TYR A 123 0.30 3.87 3.36
N ILE A 124 -0.96 4.13 3.69
CA ILE A 124 -2.04 4.33 2.73
C ILE A 124 -2.19 5.83 2.50
N ILE A 125 -1.89 6.27 1.29
CA ILE A 125 -1.98 7.68 0.91
C ILE A 125 -3.36 7.91 0.28
N ASN A 126 -4.04 8.98 0.71
CA ASN A 126 -5.36 9.36 0.23
C ASN A 126 -5.25 10.21 -1.06
N PRO A 127 -5.64 9.69 -2.24
CA PRO A 127 -5.58 10.44 -3.49
C PRO A 127 -6.58 11.60 -3.60
N MET A 128 -7.55 11.65 -2.69
CA MET A 128 -8.61 12.68 -2.65
C MET A 128 -8.26 13.85 -1.72
N HIS A 129 -7.10 13.80 -1.06
CA HIS A 129 -6.65 14.83 -0.13
C HIS A 129 -5.88 15.94 -0.85
N PRO A 130 -6.03 17.24 -0.48
CA PRO A 130 -5.34 18.35 -1.15
C PRO A 130 -3.80 18.29 -1.16
N GLN A 131 -3.21 17.48 -0.28
CA GLN A 131 -1.76 17.28 -0.20
C GLN A 131 -1.24 16.25 -1.21
N PHE A 132 -2.13 15.57 -1.94
CA PHE A 132 -1.75 14.55 -2.90
C PHE A 132 -0.88 15.11 -4.04
N ASP A 133 -1.13 16.36 -4.44
CA ASP A 133 -0.35 17.04 -5.49
C ASP A 133 1.11 17.32 -5.06
N ASN A 134 1.44 17.13 -3.79
CA ASN A 134 2.81 17.29 -3.24
C ASN A 134 3.59 15.97 -3.20
N LEU A 135 3.09 14.90 -3.81
CA LEU A 135 3.81 13.65 -3.99
C LEU A 135 4.85 13.76 -5.11
N GLU A 136 6.02 13.17 -4.90
CA GLU A 136 7.07 13.13 -5.90
C GLU A 136 7.62 11.72 -6.05
N ILE A 137 7.69 11.23 -7.29
CA ILE A 137 8.42 9.99 -7.59
C ILE A 137 9.90 10.35 -7.70
N LEU A 138 10.70 9.88 -6.74
CA LEU A 138 12.15 10.10 -6.71
C LEU A 138 12.89 9.18 -7.69
N SER A 139 12.41 7.95 -7.85
CA SER A 139 13.01 6.99 -8.77
C SER A 139 12.06 5.84 -9.08
N ILE A 140 12.18 5.30 -10.30
CA ILE A 140 11.60 4.02 -10.71
C ILE A 140 12.74 3.15 -11.21
N SER A 141 12.88 1.95 -10.66
CA SER A 141 13.96 1.03 -11.04
C SER A 141 13.45 -0.40 -11.15
N PRO A 142 13.99 -1.22 -12.09
CA PRO A 142 13.65 -2.63 -12.19
C PRO A 142 13.88 -3.35 -10.86
N MET A 143 12.91 -4.15 -10.45
CA MET A 143 12.99 -5.00 -9.27
C MET A 143 12.81 -6.46 -9.69
N ARG A 144 13.63 -7.36 -9.12
CA ARG A 144 13.54 -8.80 -9.33
C ARG A 144 13.62 -9.48 -7.99
N PHE A 145 12.79 -10.50 -7.79
CA PHE A 145 12.97 -11.41 -6.68
C PHE A 145 14.17 -12.31 -6.94
N ASP A 146 14.91 -12.64 -5.89
CA ASP A 146 15.90 -13.69 -5.92
C ASP A 146 15.21 -15.03 -6.24
N ALA A 147 15.81 -15.83 -7.13
CA ALA A 147 15.23 -17.11 -7.54
C ALA A 147 15.01 -18.08 -6.36
N ARG A 148 15.77 -17.93 -5.27
CA ARG A 148 15.61 -18.74 -4.05
C ARG A 148 14.31 -18.46 -3.30
N LEU A 149 13.64 -17.34 -3.54
CA LEU A 149 12.34 -17.01 -2.93
C LEU A 149 11.17 -17.74 -3.60
N PHE A 150 11.32 -18.16 -4.86
CA PHE A 150 10.30 -18.87 -5.64
C PHE A 150 10.96 -20.01 -6.44
N PRO A 151 11.34 -21.11 -5.79
CA PRO A 151 11.95 -22.27 -6.44
C PRO A 151 10.97 -23.05 -7.33
#